data_AF-A0AAD9ICM6-F1
#
_entry.id   AF-A0AAD9ICM6-F1
#
_cell.length_a   1.000
_cell.length_b   1.000
_cell.length_c   1.000
_cell.angle_alpha   90.00
_cell.angle_beta   90.00
_cell.angle_gamma   90.00
#
_symmetry.space_group_name_H-M   'P 1'
#
loop_
_entity.id
_entity.type
_entity.pdbx_description
1 polymer ?
#
loop_
_entity_poly.entity_id
_entity_poly.type
_entity_poly.pdbx_seq_one_letter_code
_entity_poly.pdbx_strand_id
1 'polypeptide(L)'
;MTSRCQLEAEYRIDAEFLIDQEEAPEGAVVRDKTPIDNLIITVPAQSVVRAVRALKHRLSALSTICLVQDGLGVAEALLDKVFPDVTQRPTIILGHFTHKLHHSYHIKRFSAAELQPGRLYLTAYRSGMFERMNAGANIKVHPPIERQERAKHMLRLLASIPALRASGHPWEDFLRHKLPAVAFRAIADPLRTVLDVPFDRLSENSMARRLVDQLLGEACEVTARLPETRAPRSFRQFVRSGRFREQVHGALSLRGREHFSAVQYTTARGWESAIDFTLGYFVRRGRDLGVECMTMRTVMMMIKAKHAEIYRRRMEEIPVVFDGALVPRGGRIVEGRGDAGGGAAEDYWTSPSMAEEKKRAAQETAEVVAAFEERDKLRLEQERRLQDQDDDIEDALAAPSSSSSSSSNHGGQGHGHNRGISISKRGDRPRYEQSHHVPSGEMDDAELDQIRQARLAQLKSQSGSGGGTSGQEQQAQRQQQQADEARKAMLAQILHPDAADRLGRIRMVKEARAAEVEDRLLVLARAGRLREKVTEEQLKGLLSELAESRSREEERIVVSRRKGWGEGEDEDLLDL
;
A
#
# COMPACT_ATOMS: atom_id res chain seq x y z
N MET A 1 22.88 35.19 28.00
CA MET A 1 21.89 34.08 28.13
C MET A 1 20.53 34.40 27.50
N THR A 2 20.42 35.46 26.67
CA THR A 2 19.14 35.97 26.14
C THR A 2 19.01 35.89 24.61
N SER A 3 19.96 35.26 23.92
CA SER A 3 19.99 35.18 22.45
C SER A 3 19.72 33.78 21.89
N ARG A 4 19.45 32.78 22.75
CA ARG A 4 19.07 31.42 22.34
C ARG A 4 17.55 31.22 22.27
N CYS A 5 16.77 32.06 22.95
CA CYS A 5 15.30 32.00 22.95
C CYS A 5 14.61 32.69 21.76
N GLN A 6 15.33 33.41 20.89
CA GLN A 6 14.72 34.07 19.73
C GLN A 6 14.68 33.19 18.47
N LEU A 7 15.53 32.17 18.37
CA LEU A 7 15.43 31.14 17.32
C LEU A 7 14.35 30.08 17.63
N GLU A 8 13.78 30.11 18.84
CA GLU A 8 12.79 29.13 19.33
C GLU A 8 11.33 29.51 18.99
N ALA A 9 11.09 30.70 18.44
CA ALA A 9 9.75 31.15 18.03
C ALA A 9 9.39 30.77 16.56
N GLU A 10 10.36 30.42 15.72
CA GLU A 10 10.14 30.09 14.29
C GLU A 10 9.90 28.61 14.00
N TYR A 11 9.91 27.73 15.01
CA TYR A 11 9.70 26.29 14.84
C TYR A 11 8.57 25.72 15.71
N ARG A 12 7.55 26.53 15.96
CA ARG A 12 6.16 26.04 15.88
C ARG A 12 5.95 25.58 14.45
N ILE A 13 6.44 24.39 14.11
CA ILE A 13 5.88 23.63 12.99
C ILE A 13 4.52 23.23 13.50
N ASP A 14 3.61 24.18 13.40
CA ASP A 14 2.22 23.97 13.65
C ASP A 14 1.83 22.77 12.82
N ALA A 15 1.14 21.83 13.47
CA ALA A 15 0.32 20.84 12.81
C ALA A 15 -0.90 21.51 12.10
N GLU A 16 -0.68 22.72 11.57
CA GLU A 16 -1.51 23.56 10.70
C GLU A 16 -1.04 23.49 9.24
N PHE A 17 0.16 22.99 8.96
CA PHE A 17 0.58 22.76 7.58
C PHE A 17 -0.14 21.51 7.03
N LEU A 18 -1.25 21.76 6.33
CA LEU A 18 -2.17 20.85 5.62
C LEU A 18 -3.32 20.20 6.42
N ILE A 19 -3.95 20.96 7.34
CA ILE A 19 -5.40 20.84 7.42
C ILE A 19 -5.94 21.73 6.31
N ASP A 20 -6.22 21.15 5.14
CA ASP A 20 -7.18 21.78 4.24
C ASP A 20 -8.42 22.09 5.07
N GLN A 21 -8.66 23.38 5.25
CA GLN A 21 -9.97 23.94 5.56
C GLN A 21 -10.87 23.74 4.33
N GLU A 22 -10.97 22.50 3.84
CA GLU A 22 -12.14 22.10 3.08
C GLU A 22 -13.24 21.88 4.12
N GLU A 23 -13.91 22.97 4.47
CA GLU A 23 -15.32 22.88 4.81
C GLU A 23 -15.97 22.05 3.71
N ALA A 24 -16.35 20.81 4.06
CA ALA A 24 -17.06 19.94 3.15
C ALA A 24 -18.26 20.71 2.56
N PRO A 25 -18.51 20.63 1.25
CA PRO A 25 -19.51 21.46 0.59
C PRO A 25 -20.84 21.38 1.34
N GLU A 26 -21.36 22.53 1.76
CA GLU A 26 -22.69 22.68 2.35
C GLU A 26 -23.74 22.35 1.28
N GLY A 27 -23.98 21.06 1.09
CA GLY A 27 -24.90 20.56 0.09
C GLY A 27 -25.31 19.13 0.38
N ALA A 28 -26.42 18.97 1.10
CA ALA A 28 -27.25 17.76 1.12
C ALA A 28 -26.59 16.44 1.59
N VAL A 29 -26.22 16.37 2.87
CA VAL A 29 -26.28 15.10 3.61
C VAL A 29 -27.16 15.34 4.82
N VAL A 30 -28.28 14.61 4.92
CA VAL A 30 -29.10 14.58 6.14
C VAL A 30 -28.19 14.12 7.26
N ARG A 31 -27.68 15.07 8.06
CA ARG A 31 -26.80 14.77 9.18
C ARG A 31 -27.68 14.15 10.26
N ASP A 32 -27.65 12.84 10.34
CA ASP A 32 -28.26 12.07 11.41
C ASP A 32 -27.79 12.64 12.76
N LYS A 33 -28.71 13.25 13.51
CA LYS A 33 -28.42 13.96 14.77
C LYS A 33 -28.45 13.03 15.99
N THR A 34 -28.61 11.72 15.78
CA THR A 34 -28.67 10.77 16.90
C THR A 34 -27.36 10.77 17.68
N PRO A 35 -27.37 10.94 19.01
CA PRO A 35 -26.16 10.95 19.81
C PRO A 35 -25.45 9.58 19.75
N ILE A 36 -24.13 9.60 19.70
CA ILE A 36 -23.31 8.37 19.69
C ILE A 36 -22.82 8.10 21.11
N ASP A 37 -23.31 7.03 21.73
CA ASP A 37 -22.85 6.62 23.06
C ASP A 37 -21.47 5.95 23.02
N ASN A 38 -21.22 5.17 21.97
CA ASN A 38 -20.06 4.29 21.84
C ASN A 38 -19.48 4.41 20.41
N LEU A 39 -18.25 4.92 20.30
CA LEU A 39 -17.56 5.10 19.02
C LEU A 39 -16.25 4.31 19.01
N ILE A 40 -16.06 3.44 18.01
CA ILE A 40 -14.78 2.73 17.79
C ILE A 40 -14.11 3.32 16.55
N ILE A 41 -12.84 3.71 16.69
CA ILE A 41 -12.08 4.39 15.63
C ILE A 41 -10.88 3.53 15.21
N THR A 42 -10.91 3.09 13.95
CA THR A 42 -9.88 2.24 13.31
C THR A 42 -9.25 2.89 12.07
N VAL A 43 -9.63 4.13 11.71
CA VAL A 43 -9.00 4.89 10.61
C VAL A 43 -7.53 5.19 10.91
N PRO A 44 -6.65 5.45 9.93
CA PRO A 44 -5.25 5.79 10.22
C PRO A 44 -5.08 6.96 11.20
N ALA A 45 -4.03 6.91 12.03
CA ALA A 45 -3.81 7.83 13.15
C ALA A 45 -3.87 9.32 12.76
N GLN A 46 -3.30 9.68 11.60
CA GLN A 46 -3.31 11.05 11.06
C GLN A 46 -4.72 11.54 10.70
N SER A 47 -5.62 10.65 10.32
CA SER A 47 -6.98 10.99 9.91
C SER A 47 -7.96 11.08 11.07
N VAL A 48 -7.58 10.63 12.28
CA VAL A 48 -8.49 10.56 13.44
C VAL A 48 -9.06 11.93 13.80
N VAL A 49 -8.24 12.97 13.85
CA VAL A 49 -8.70 14.34 14.20
C VAL A 49 -9.73 14.84 13.19
N ARG A 50 -9.48 14.65 11.88
CA ARG A 50 -10.41 15.02 10.80
C ARG A 50 -11.72 14.22 10.91
N ALA A 51 -11.63 12.90 11.12
CA ALA A 51 -12.78 12.02 11.22
C ALA A 51 -13.68 12.36 12.43
N VAL A 52 -13.08 12.61 13.60
CA VAL A 52 -13.85 12.94 14.80
C VAL A 52 -14.42 14.36 14.73
N ARG A 53 -13.74 15.31 14.09
CA ARG A 53 -14.28 16.66 13.87
C ARG A 53 -15.60 16.63 13.10
N ALA A 54 -15.73 15.76 12.10
CA ALA A 54 -16.99 15.56 11.38
C ALA A 54 -18.11 15.01 12.27
N LEU A 55 -17.78 14.20 13.26
CA LEU A 55 -18.72 13.59 14.21
C LEU A 55 -18.94 14.41 15.49
N LYS A 56 -18.24 15.54 15.67
CA LYS A 56 -18.25 16.33 16.91
C LYS A 56 -19.65 16.69 17.38
N HIS A 57 -20.55 17.01 16.46
CA HIS A 57 -21.94 17.37 16.75
C HIS A 57 -22.77 16.23 17.37
N ARG A 58 -22.32 14.97 17.26
CA ARG A 58 -22.99 13.77 17.81
C ARG A 58 -22.31 13.23 19.07
N LEU A 59 -21.20 13.85 19.49
CA LEU A 59 -20.37 13.40 20.60
C LEU A 59 -20.54 14.36 21.78
N SER A 60 -20.63 13.79 22.98
CA SER A 60 -20.77 14.55 24.23
C SER A 60 -19.86 13.97 25.31
N ALA A 61 -19.84 14.59 26.49
CA ALA A 61 -19.19 14.04 27.68
C ALA A 61 -19.74 12.66 28.10
N LEU A 62 -20.91 12.27 27.59
CA LEU A 62 -21.52 10.96 27.85
C LEU A 62 -20.98 9.87 26.92
N SER A 63 -20.40 10.26 25.78
CA SER A 63 -19.87 9.35 24.77
C SER A 63 -18.57 8.69 25.23
N THR A 64 -18.36 7.46 24.78
CA THR A 64 -17.12 6.69 24.98
C THR A 64 -16.46 6.43 23.62
N ILE A 65 -15.21 6.85 23.47
CA ILE A 65 -14.43 6.68 22.24
C ILE A 65 -13.32 5.66 22.47
N CYS A 66 -13.32 4.57 21.70
CA CYS A 66 -12.27 3.57 21.68
C CYS A 66 -11.34 3.79 20.47
N LEU A 67 -10.08 4.16 20.72
CA LEU A 67 -9.06 4.41 19.71
C LEU A 67 -8.22 3.15 19.50
N VAL A 68 -8.40 2.49 18.36
CA VAL A 68 -7.60 1.32 17.96
C VAL A 68 -6.64 1.76 16.86
N GLN A 69 -5.49 2.29 17.28
CA GLN A 69 -4.53 2.97 16.40
C GLN A 69 -3.15 2.37 16.53
N ASP A 70 -2.36 2.41 15.46
CA ASP A 70 -0.99 1.87 15.46
C ASP A 70 -0.01 2.71 16.28
N GLY A 71 -0.15 4.04 16.25
CA GLY A 71 0.68 4.99 16.98
C GLY A 71 0.18 5.31 18.40
N LEU A 72 0.98 6.06 19.14
CA LEU A 72 0.65 6.68 20.43
C LEU A 72 0.65 8.22 20.28
N GLY A 73 -0.01 8.94 21.19
CA GLY A 73 -0.16 10.41 21.05
C GLY A 73 -1.45 10.85 20.36
N VAL A 74 -2.30 9.92 19.92
CA VAL A 74 -3.54 10.23 19.17
C VAL A 74 -4.63 10.77 20.10
N ALA A 75 -4.73 10.21 21.32
CA ALA A 75 -5.71 10.67 22.31
C ALA A 75 -5.43 12.13 22.71
N GLU A 76 -4.16 12.46 22.94
CA GLU A 76 -3.67 13.80 23.24
C GLU A 76 -4.07 14.77 22.12
N ALA A 77 -3.69 14.45 20.88
CA ALA A 77 -4.01 15.29 19.74
C ALA A 77 -5.53 15.46 19.54
N LEU A 78 -6.31 14.43 19.84
CA LEU A 78 -7.77 14.47 19.76
C LEU A 78 -8.37 15.38 20.83
N LEU A 79 -7.94 15.24 22.08
CA LEU A 79 -8.42 16.06 23.19
C LEU A 79 -8.03 17.52 22.99
N ASP A 80 -6.78 17.81 22.62
CA ASP A 80 -6.29 19.17 22.44
C ASP A 80 -6.99 19.88 21.27
N LYS A 81 -7.18 19.19 20.13
CA LYS A 81 -7.69 19.82 18.90
C LYS A 81 -9.21 19.78 18.74
N VAL A 82 -9.91 18.80 19.34
CA VAL A 82 -11.36 18.59 19.12
C VAL A 82 -12.17 18.87 20.39
N PHE A 83 -11.66 18.45 21.56
CA PHE A 83 -12.34 18.58 22.86
C PHE A 83 -11.49 19.38 23.87
N PRO A 84 -11.18 20.66 23.59
CA PRO A 84 -10.33 21.46 24.48
C PRO A 84 -10.97 21.65 25.86
N ASP A 85 -12.30 21.79 25.91
CA ASP A 85 -13.08 21.91 27.16
C ASP A 85 -13.15 20.58 27.92
N VAL A 86 -12.52 20.54 29.09
CA VAL A 86 -12.45 19.38 29.99
C VAL A 86 -13.83 18.85 30.36
N THR A 87 -14.83 19.73 30.51
CA THR A 87 -16.19 19.34 30.95
C THR A 87 -16.96 18.60 29.86
N GLN A 88 -16.59 18.81 28.59
CA GLN A 88 -17.21 18.20 27.43
C GLN A 88 -16.43 16.99 26.90
N ARG A 89 -15.31 16.62 27.55
CA ARG A 89 -14.46 15.53 27.07
C ARG A 89 -15.16 14.17 27.20
N PRO A 90 -15.22 13.39 26.11
CA PRO A 90 -15.71 12.02 26.16
C PRO A 90 -14.74 11.11 26.92
N THR A 91 -15.22 9.96 27.38
CA THR A 91 -14.36 8.92 27.95
C THR A 91 -13.52 8.30 26.83
N ILE A 92 -12.19 8.33 26.94
CA ILE A 92 -11.29 7.73 25.95
C ILE A 92 -10.79 6.36 26.44
N ILE A 93 -10.87 5.35 25.56
CA ILE A 93 -10.27 4.03 25.72
C ILE A 93 -9.24 3.86 24.61
N LEU A 94 -8.07 3.33 24.95
CA LEU A 94 -7.04 2.97 23.99
C LEU A 94 -7.07 1.47 23.75
N GLY A 95 -6.95 1.08 22.48
CA GLY A 95 -6.90 -0.30 22.03
C GLY A 95 -5.61 -0.60 21.27
N HIS A 96 -5.00 -1.74 21.59
CA HIS A 96 -3.94 -2.34 20.81
C HIS A 96 -4.44 -3.66 20.22
N PHE A 97 -4.63 -3.65 18.92
CA PHE A 97 -5.11 -4.80 18.17
C PHE A 97 -3.93 -5.52 17.52
N THR A 98 -3.78 -6.82 17.79
CA THR A 98 -2.64 -7.62 17.27
C THR A 98 -3.05 -8.69 16.25
N HIS A 99 -4.33 -8.77 15.88
CA HIS A 99 -4.75 -9.72 14.86
C HIS A 99 -4.21 -9.24 13.50
N LYS A 100 -3.71 -10.18 12.69
CA LYS A 100 -3.35 -9.86 11.31
C LYS A 100 -4.55 -10.12 10.43
N LEU A 101 -5.12 -9.06 9.91
CA LEU A 101 -6.23 -9.13 8.97
C LEU A 101 -5.71 -8.90 7.55
N HIS A 102 -6.28 -9.62 6.60
CA HIS A 102 -6.04 -9.45 5.18
C HIS A 102 -7.35 -9.19 4.47
N HIS A 103 -7.33 -8.22 3.55
CA HIS A 103 -8.44 -8.00 2.66
C HIS A 103 -8.33 -9.00 1.51
N SER A 104 -9.28 -9.94 1.40
CA SER A 104 -9.28 -10.87 0.28
C SER A 104 -9.76 -10.15 -0.98
N TYR A 105 -8.82 -9.67 -1.79
CA TYR A 105 -9.10 -8.99 -3.06
C TYR A 105 -9.88 -9.86 -4.05
N HIS A 106 -9.87 -11.18 -3.86
CA HIS A 106 -10.46 -12.15 -4.79
C HIS A 106 -11.89 -12.58 -4.42
N ILE A 107 -12.39 -12.28 -3.21
CA ILE A 107 -13.74 -12.67 -2.78
C ILE A 107 -14.48 -11.43 -2.27
N LYS A 108 -15.18 -10.73 -3.18
CA LYS A 108 -16.20 -9.68 -2.92
C LYS A 108 -15.69 -8.45 -2.12
N ARG A 109 -16.14 -7.25 -2.50
CA ARG A 109 -15.75 -5.93 -1.93
C ARG A 109 -15.96 -5.74 -0.41
N PHE A 110 -16.38 -6.78 0.32
CA PHE A 110 -16.73 -6.75 1.75
C PHE A 110 -16.28 -8.03 2.49
N SER A 111 -15.07 -8.52 2.22
CA SER A 111 -14.48 -9.63 2.98
C SER A 111 -13.24 -9.17 3.77
N ALA A 112 -13.11 -9.73 4.97
CA ALA A 112 -11.90 -9.65 5.77
C ALA A 112 -11.59 -11.08 6.25
N ALA A 113 -10.35 -11.52 6.03
CA ALA A 113 -9.85 -12.79 6.52
C ALA A 113 -8.85 -12.53 7.66
N GLU A 114 -8.95 -13.31 8.72
CA GLU A 114 -7.97 -13.31 9.79
C GLU A 114 -6.83 -14.27 9.41
N LEU A 115 -5.65 -13.72 9.09
CA LEU A 115 -4.47 -14.52 8.74
C LEU A 115 -3.83 -15.13 9.98
N GLN A 116 -3.71 -14.33 11.04
CA GLN A 116 -3.08 -14.75 12.28
C GLN A 116 -3.92 -14.25 13.45
N PRO A 117 -4.38 -15.16 14.32
CA PRO A 117 -5.17 -14.76 15.45
C PRO A 117 -4.36 -14.00 16.48
N GLY A 118 -4.97 -12.94 17.01
CA GLY A 118 -4.34 -12.00 17.92
C GLY A 118 -5.13 -11.80 19.19
N ARG A 119 -4.92 -10.65 19.82
CA ARG A 119 -5.67 -10.17 20.99
C ARG A 119 -5.95 -8.67 20.84
N LEU A 120 -6.98 -8.19 21.54
CA LEU A 120 -7.27 -6.78 21.67
C LEU A 120 -7.01 -6.35 23.12
N TYR A 121 -5.88 -5.65 23.34
CA TYR A 121 -5.56 -5.08 24.64
C TYR A 121 -6.24 -3.73 24.78
N LEU A 122 -6.98 -3.52 25.86
CA LEU A 122 -7.73 -2.29 26.09
C LEU A 122 -7.29 -1.64 27.40
N THR A 123 -7.25 -0.32 27.43
CA THR A 123 -6.98 0.44 28.66
C THR A 123 -7.76 1.76 28.65
N ALA A 124 -8.20 2.21 29.83
CA ALA A 124 -8.87 3.50 29.92
C ALA A 124 -7.82 4.62 29.96
N TYR A 125 -7.95 5.62 29.09
CA TYR A 125 -6.99 6.71 29.00
C TYR A 125 -7.20 7.71 30.12
N ARG A 126 -6.12 8.05 30.84
CA ARG A 126 -6.15 9.05 31.91
C ARG A 126 -5.72 10.41 31.38
N SER A 127 -6.69 11.25 30.99
CA SER A 127 -6.47 12.65 30.57
C SER A 127 -5.58 13.45 31.55
N GLY A 128 -5.69 13.16 32.85
CA GLY A 128 -5.01 13.93 33.90
C GLY A 128 -3.51 13.70 34.07
N MET A 129 -2.84 12.84 33.30
CA MET A 129 -1.41 12.58 33.50
C MET A 129 -0.52 13.73 32.97
N PHE A 130 -0.95 14.40 31.91
CA PHE A 130 -0.24 15.56 31.32
C PHE A 130 -0.72 16.91 31.88
N GLU A 131 -2.01 17.06 32.18
CA GLU A 131 -2.53 18.26 32.84
C GLU A 131 -1.90 18.48 34.22
N ARG A 132 -1.50 17.42 34.91
CA ARG A 132 -0.77 17.49 36.20
C ARG A 132 0.66 18.00 36.09
N MET A 133 1.29 17.94 34.91
CA MET A 133 2.61 18.54 34.68
C MET A 133 2.50 20.04 34.34
N ASN A 134 1.39 20.47 33.74
CA ASN A 134 1.19 21.87 33.34
C ASN A 134 0.35 22.70 34.32
N ALA A 135 -0.49 22.07 35.14
CA ALA A 135 -1.29 22.73 36.18
C ALA A 135 -0.95 22.12 37.54
N GLY A 136 -0.34 22.93 38.43
CA GLY A 136 0.08 22.54 39.79
C GLY A 136 -1.04 22.15 40.76
N ALA A 137 -2.22 21.75 40.28
CA ALA A 137 -3.37 21.34 41.08
C ALA A 137 -3.56 19.81 41.02
N ASN A 138 -3.28 19.15 42.14
CA ASN A 138 -3.35 17.70 42.27
C ASN A 138 -4.80 17.24 42.57
N ILE A 139 -5.73 17.49 41.65
CA ILE A 139 -7.12 17.01 41.79
C ILE A 139 -7.11 15.49 41.56
N LYS A 140 -7.45 14.71 42.59
CA LYS A 140 -7.66 13.26 42.50
C LYS A 140 -9.11 13.02 42.08
N VAL A 141 -9.34 12.70 40.82
CA VAL A 141 -10.67 12.29 40.33
C VAL A 141 -11.01 10.92 40.93
N HIS A 142 -12.06 10.88 41.76
CA HIS A 142 -12.61 9.64 42.32
C HIS A 142 -14.02 9.42 41.77
N PRO A 143 -14.36 8.21 41.27
CA PRO A 143 -13.50 7.02 41.19
C PRO A 143 -12.46 7.12 40.04
N PRO A 144 -11.37 6.32 40.08
CA PRO A 144 -10.43 6.17 38.96
C PRO A 144 -11.15 5.98 37.64
N ILE A 145 -10.59 6.45 36.52
CA ILE A 145 -11.25 6.38 35.20
C ILE A 145 -11.56 4.92 34.79
N GLU A 146 -10.69 3.97 35.13
CA GLU A 146 -10.93 2.53 34.94
C GLU A 146 -12.11 2.01 35.77
N ARG A 147 -12.46 2.73 36.84
CA ARG A 147 -13.58 2.43 37.72
C ARG A 147 -14.87 3.16 37.33
N GLN A 148 -14.82 4.10 36.39
CA GLN A 148 -16.02 4.76 35.85
C GLN A 148 -16.88 3.73 35.12
N GLU A 149 -18.19 3.85 35.33
CA GLU A 149 -19.17 2.86 34.89
C GLU A 149 -19.23 2.72 33.36
N ARG A 150 -19.00 3.82 32.63
CA ARG A 150 -19.00 3.84 31.16
C ARG A 150 -17.78 3.16 30.55
N ALA A 151 -16.58 3.45 31.07
CA ALA A 151 -15.37 2.78 30.65
C ALA A 151 -15.49 1.25 30.86
N LYS A 152 -16.03 0.84 32.01
CA LYS A 152 -16.32 -0.58 32.30
C LYS A 152 -17.32 -1.18 31.33
N HIS A 153 -18.39 -0.46 30.96
CA HIS A 153 -19.40 -0.97 30.05
C HIS A 153 -18.78 -1.35 28.69
N MET A 154 -18.04 -0.43 28.05
CA MET A 154 -17.37 -0.70 26.78
C MET A 154 -16.33 -1.82 26.90
N LEU A 155 -15.50 -1.79 27.96
CA LEU A 155 -14.50 -2.84 28.18
C LEU A 155 -15.14 -4.24 28.32
N ARG A 156 -16.24 -4.36 29.06
CA ARG A 156 -16.99 -5.62 29.19
C ARG A 156 -17.64 -6.05 27.88
N LEU A 157 -18.21 -5.09 27.12
CA LEU A 157 -18.83 -5.36 25.83
C LEU A 157 -17.80 -5.97 24.88
N LEU A 158 -16.63 -5.34 24.73
CA LEU A 158 -15.56 -5.87 23.88
C LEU A 158 -14.99 -7.19 24.40
N ALA A 159 -14.82 -7.34 25.73
CA ALA A 159 -14.36 -8.59 26.34
C ALA A 159 -15.36 -9.74 26.20
N SER A 160 -16.66 -9.45 26.06
CA SER A 160 -17.69 -10.48 25.86
C SER A 160 -17.67 -11.10 24.46
N ILE A 161 -16.96 -10.51 23.50
CA ILE A 161 -16.87 -10.98 22.12
C ILE A 161 -15.67 -11.95 22.01
N PRO A 162 -15.89 -13.27 21.85
CA PRO A 162 -14.80 -14.26 21.87
C PRO A 162 -13.81 -14.08 20.73
N ALA A 163 -14.30 -13.67 19.55
CA ALA A 163 -13.49 -13.44 18.36
C ALA A 163 -12.45 -12.33 18.53
N LEU A 164 -12.69 -11.34 19.40
CA LEU A 164 -11.74 -10.24 19.61
C LEU A 164 -10.63 -10.58 20.61
N ARG A 165 -10.82 -11.65 21.40
CA ARG A 165 -9.92 -12.05 22.51
C ARG A 165 -9.50 -10.84 23.33
N ALA A 166 -10.48 -9.99 23.66
CA ALA A 166 -10.23 -8.69 24.25
C ALA A 166 -10.00 -8.78 25.75
N SER A 167 -9.06 -7.99 26.26
CA SER A 167 -8.73 -7.95 27.69
C SER A 167 -8.43 -6.53 28.14
N GLY A 168 -8.93 -6.17 29.33
CA GLY A 168 -8.67 -4.88 29.96
C GLY A 168 -7.41 -4.92 30.81
N HIS A 169 -6.51 -3.96 30.61
CA HIS A 169 -5.22 -3.87 31.29
C HIS A 169 -5.02 -2.52 31.96
N PRO A 170 -4.29 -2.46 33.09
CA PRO A 170 -3.69 -1.22 33.59
C PRO A 170 -2.83 -0.54 32.52
N TRP A 171 -2.65 0.76 32.65
CA TRP A 171 -1.89 1.58 31.69
C TRP A 171 -0.49 1.01 31.41
N GLU A 172 0.19 0.56 32.45
CA GLU A 172 1.59 0.12 32.37
C GLU A 172 1.72 -1.25 31.70
N ASP A 173 0.79 -2.17 31.98
CA ASP A 173 0.74 -3.47 31.32
C ASP A 173 0.28 -3.33 29.86
N PHE A 174 -0.59 -2.36 29.55
CA PHE A 174 -0.92 -2.01 28.17
C PHE A 174 0.32 -1.51 27.42
N LEU A 175 1.09 -0.59 28.03
CA LEU A 175 2.32 -0.07 27.43
C LEU A 175 3.38 -1.16 27.20
N ARG A 176 3.47 -2.17 28.07
CA ARG A 176 4.35 -3.33 27.87
C ARG A 176 4.11 -4.02 26.53
N HIS A 177 2.85 -4.13 26.10
CA HIS A 177 2.49 -4.77 24.83
C HIS A 177 2.53 -3.77 23.67
N LYS A 178 2.10 -2.53 23.90
CA LYS A 178 1.95 -1.51 22.85
C LYS A 178 3.28 -0.87 22.44
N LEU A 179 4.17 -0.55 23.38
CA LEU A 179 5.41 0.17 23.09
C LEU A 179 6.35 -0.59 22.14
N PRO A 180 6.60 -1.90 22.29
CA PRO A 180 7.44 -2.64 21.35
C PRO A 180 6.91 -2.56 19.92
N ALA A 181 5.59 -2.69 19.73
CA ALA A 181 4.96 -2.57 18.41
C ALA A 181 5.12 -1.16 17.82
N VAL A 182 4.94 -0.11 18.62
CA VAL A 182 5.11 1.28 18.18
C VAL A 182 6.59 1.58 17.87
N ALA A 183 7.52 1.08 18.68
CA ALA A 183 8.96 1.24 18.50
C ALA A 183 9.45 0.54 17.23
N PHE A 184 9.03 -0.71 16.99
CA PHE A 184 9.31 -1.42 15.74
C PHE A 184 8.91 -0.57 14.53
N ARG A 185 7.69 -0.02 14.53
CA ARG A 185 7.21 0.83 13.43
C ARG A 185 7.95 2.15 13.33
N ALA A 186 8.25 2.79 14.46
CA ALA A 186 9.03 4.03 14.51
C ALA A 186 10.46 3.87 13.95
N ILE A 187 10.98 2.65 13.83
CA ILE A 187 12.30 2.36 13.26
C ILE A 187 12.15 1.83 11.82
N ALA A 188 11.33 0.81 11.62
CA ALA A 188 11.19 0.12 10.34
C ALA A 188 10.53 1.00 9.27
N ASP A 189 9.41 1.67 9.60
CA ASP A 189 8.68 2.50 8.63
C ASP A 189 9.54 3.66 8.11
N PRO A 190 10.26 4.40 8.98
CA PRO A 190 11.07 5.52 8.54
C PRO A 190 12.25 5.12 7.67
N LEU A 191 12.99 4.08 8.05
CA LEU A 191 14.16 3.64 7.28
C LEU A 191 13.76 3.12 5.90
N ARG A 192 12.67 2.37 5.80
CA ARG A 192 12.11 1.92 4.53
C ARG A 192 11.64 3.09 3.66
N THR A 193 11.10 4.13 4.27
CA THR A 193 10.61 5.33 3.56
C THR A 193 11.76 6.23 3.08
N VAL A 194 12.81 6.41 3.89
CA VAL A 194 13.95 7.27 3.53
C VAL A 194 14.84 6.60 2.50
N LEU A 195 15.12 5.30 2.68
CA LEU A 195 16.06 4.55 1.83
C LEU A 195 15.40 3.92 0.60
N ASP A 196 14.07 3.90 0.51
CA ASP A 196 13.28 3.25 -0.57
C ASP A 196 13.63 1.76 -0.79
N VAL A 197 14.01 1.09 0.28
CA VAL A 197 14.49 -0.29 0.25
C VAL A 197 13.62 -1.17 1.17
N PRO A 198 13.21 -2.38 0.73
CA PRO A 198 12.49 -3.31 1.59
C PRO A 198 13.35 -3.70 2.81
N PHE A 199 12.71 -4.03 3.92
CA PHE A 199 13.42 -4.25 5.17
C PHE A 199 14.42 -5.41 5.11
N ASP A 200 14.20 -6.43 4.28
CA ASP A 200 15.16 -7.51 4.04
C ASP A 200 16.56 -7.01 3.73
N ARG A 201 16.65 -6.10 2.76
CA ARG A 201 17.90 -5.48 2.31
C ARG A 201 18.43 -4.46 3.31
N LEU A 202 17.57 -3.83 4.11
CA LEU A 202 18.02 -3.00 5.24
C LEU A 202 18.77 -3.84 6.27
N SER A 203 18.31 -5.08 6.50
CA SER A 203 18.96 -5.99 7.43
C SER A 203 20.29 -6.52 6.90
N GLU A 204 20.58 -6.46 5.60
CA GLU A 204 21.86 -6.86 5.01
C GLU A 204 22.91 -5.74 5.10
N ASN A 205 22.46 -4.49 5.03
CA ASN A 205 23.33 -3.32 5.01
C ASN A 205 23.89 -2.99 6.41
N SER A 206 25.21 -3.04 6.55
CA SER A 206 25.91 -2.77 7.82
C SER A 206 25.68 -1.35 8.37
N MET A 207 25.52 -0.35 7.50
CA MET A 207 25.24 1.03 7.90
C MET A 207 23.79 1.21 8.31
N ALA A 208 22.85 0.55 7.62
CA ALA A 208 21.45 0.54 8.01
C ALA A 208 21.26 -0.14 9.38
N ARG A 209 21.97 -1.23 9.67
CA ARG A 209 22.00 -1.85 11.01
C ARG A 209 22.48 -0.87 12.08
N ARG A 210 23.53 -0.10 11.83
CA ARG A 210 24.00 0.93 12.77
C ARG A 210 22.94 2.00 13.02
N LEU A 211 22.22 2.44 11.99
CA LEU A 211 21.09 3.38 12.15
C LEU A 211 19.95 2.75 12.96
N VAL A 212 19.60 1.50 12.69
CA VAL A 212 18.61 0.74 13.50
C VAL A 212 19.03 0.70 14.96
N ASP A 213 20.30 0.40 15.25
CA ASP A 213 20.81 0.34 16.62
C ASP A 213 20.78 1.70 17.33
N GLN A 214 21.11 2.79 16.62
CA GLN A 214 21.03 4.15 17.15
C GLN A 214 19.59 4.55 17.46
N LEU A 215 18.67 4.34 16.52
CA LEU A 215 17.23 4.62 16.71
C LEU A 215 16.65 3.76 17.85
N LEU A 216 17.02 2.48 17.92
CA LEU A 216 16.61 1.61 19.02
C LEU A 216 17.19 2.07 20.36
N GLY A 217 18.42 2.57 20.38
CA GLY A 217 19.05 3.18 21.55
C GLY A 217 18.24 4.36 22.08
N GLU A 218 17.90 5.31 21.21
CA GLU A 218 17.07 6.47 21.58
C GLU A 218 15.67 6.03 22.07
N ALA A 219 15.05 5.03 21.42
CA ALA A 219 13.74 4.50 21.84
C ALA A 219 13.80 3.89 23.25
N CYS A 220 14.83 3.11 23.53
CA CYS A 220 15.07 2.50 24.85
C CYS A 220 15.30 3.58 25.91
N GLU A 221 16.05 4.63 25.59
CA GLU A 221 16.37 5.71 26.53
C GLU A 221 15.11 6.52 26.90
N VAL A 222 14.28 6.87 25.92
CA VAL A 222 12.98 7.51 26.16
C VAL A 222 12.09 6.61 27.02
N THR A 223 12.01 5.33 26.66
CA THR A 223 11.17 4.35 27.37
C THR A 223 11.62 4.14 28.82
N ALA A 224 12.93 4.18 29.09
CA ALA A 224 13.49 4.04 30.43
C ALA A 224 13.21 5.23 31.35
N ARG A 225 13.01 6.44 30.79
CA ARG A 225 12.70 7.65 31.56
C ARG A 225 11.21 7.94 31.68
N LEU A 226 10.34 7.13 31.07
CA LEU A 226 8.89 7.27 31.21
C LEU A 226 8.45 7.23 32.69
N PRO A 227 7.57 8.13 33.15
CA PRO A 227 7.09 8.16 34.53
C PRO A 227 6.38 6.86 34.95
N GLU A 228 5.83 6.11 33.99
CA GLU A 228 5.19 4.81 34.17
C GLU A 228 6.15 3.72 34.67
N THR A 229 7.46 3.87 34.42
CA THR A 229 8.49 2.95 34.97
C THR A 229 8.63 3.04 36.49
N ARG A 230 7.99 4.04 37.13
CA ARG A 230 8.07 4.25 38.58
C ARG A 230 7.15 3.31 39.37
N ALA A 231 5.99 2.90 38.85
CA ALA A 231 4.88 2.43 39.70
C ALA A 231 4.37 0.99 39.50
N PRO A 232 4.87 0.19 38.55
CA PRO A 232 4.83 -1.28 38.67
C PRO A 232 6.21 -1.94 38.47
N ARG A 233 6.51 -2.95 39.32
CA ARG A 233 7.76 -3.72 39.20
C ARG A 233 7.87 -4.46 37.87
N SER A 234 6.75 -4.94 37.30
CA SER A 234 6.69 -5.66 36.03
C SER A 234 7.21 -4.83 34.85
N PHE A 235 6.65 -3.64 34.64
CA PHE A 235 7.03 -2.75 33.55
C PHE A 235 8.47 -2.22 33.73
N ARG A 236 8.85 -1.87 34.97
CA ARG A 236 10.22 -1.47 35.28
C ARG A 236 11.24 -2.58 35.00
N GLN A 237 10.92 -3.83 35.37
CA GLN A 237 11.76 -4.98 35.09
C GLN A 237 11.82 -5.26 33.59
N PHE A 238 10.70 -5.14 32.87
CA PHE A 238 10.67 -5.29 31.41
C PHE A 238 11.62 -4.33 30.68
N VAL A 239 11.66 -3.06 31.11
CA VAL A 239 12.58 -2.08 30.53
C VAL A 239 14.03 -2.31 30.97
N ARG A 240 14.28 -2.57 32.26
CA ARG A 240 15.63 -2.77 32.80
C ARG A 240 16.29 -4.07 32.38
N SER A 241 15.51 -5.13 32.15
CA SER A 241 16.01 -6.45 31.75
C SER A 241 16.48 -6.50 30.30
N GLY A 242 16.33 -5.43 29.52
CA GLY A 242 16.65 -5.43 28.09
C GLY A 242 15.58 -6.11 27.22
N ARG A 243 14.54 -6.72 27.81
CA ARG A 243 13.46 -7.39 27.08
C ARG A 243 12.76 -6.48 26.07
N PHE A 244 12.61 -5.18 26.38
CA PHE A 244 12.10 -4.22 25.40
C PHE A 244 12.96 -4.17 24.14
N ARG A 245 14.29 -4.06 24.30
CA ARG A 245 15.24 -4.04 23.19
C ARG A 245 15.21 -5.36 22.44
N GLU A 246 15.20 -6.50 23.15
CA GLU A 246 15.13 -7.84 22.56
C GLU A 246 13.86 -8.04 21.74
N GLN A 247 12.69 -7.63 22.25
CA GLN A 247 11.43 -7.75 21.53
C GLN A 247 11.39 -6.90 20.26
N VAL A 248 11.88 -5.66 20.33
CA VAL A 248 11.91 -4.78 19.14
C VAL A 248 12.92 -5.29 18.13
N HIS A 249 14.12 -5.68 18.56
CA HIS A 249 15.14 -6.25 17.70
C HIS A 249 14.68 -7.57 17.07
N GLY A 250 14.06 -8.47 17.84
CA GLY A 250 13.47 -9.71 17.34
C GLY A 250 12.34 -9.44 16.34
N ALA A 251 11.49 -8.45 16.59
CA ALA A 251 10.47 -8.03 15.63
C ALA A 251 11.07 -7.49 14.32
N LEU A 252 12.16 -6.71 14.40
CA LEU A 252 12.91 -6.24 13.23
C LEU A 252 13.45 -7.41 12.41
N SER A 253 14.08 -8.39 13.05
CA SER A 253 14.63 -9.56 12.35
C SER A 253 13.57 -10.49 11.75
N LEU A 254 12.47 -10.76 12.48
CA LEU A 254 11.46 -11.74 12.08
C LEU A 254 10.35 -11.17 11.20
N ARG A 255 9.85 -9.98 11.54
CA ARG A 255 8.68 -9.37 10.87
C ARG A 255 9.07 -8.38 9.79
N GLY A 256 10.30 -7.91 9.78
CA GLY A 256 10.78 -6.92 8.83
C GLY A 256 10.51 -7.33 7.37
N ARG A 257 10.75 -8.60 7.04
CA ARG A 257 10.66 -9.15 5.67
C ARG A 257 9.33 -8.85 4.97
N GLU A 258 8.24 -9.17 5.65
CA GLU A 258 6.87 -9.04 5.13
C GLU A 258 6.18 -7.73 5.59
N HIS A 259 6.93 -6.84 6.26
CA HIS A 259 6.33 -5.65 6.87
C HIS A 259 5.86 -4.65 5.82
N PHE A 260 4.55 -4.46 5.72
CA PHE A 260 3.94 -3.39 4.96
C PHE A 260 4.09 -2.05 5.70
N SER A 261 4.78 -1.10 5.08
CA SER A 261 4.96 0.24 5.65
C SER A 261 3.86 1.19 5.17
N ALA A 262 2.91 1.47 6.07
CA ALA A 262 1.87 2.47 5.82
C ALA A 262 2.45 3.88 5.62
N VAL A 263 3.58 4.21 6.26
CA VAL A 263 4.26 5.51 6.10
C VAL A 263 4.88 5.62 4.71
N GLN A 264 5.56 4.58 4.22
CA GLN A 264 6.10 4.58 2.85
C GLN A 264 4.98 4.72 1.83
N TYR A 265 3.90 3.94 1.99
CA TYR A 265 2.74 3.95 1.10
C TYR A 265 2.04 5.33 1.03
N THR A 266 1.84 5.98 2.18
CA THR A 266 1.24 7.32 2.24
C THR A 266 2.18 8.40 1.69
N THR A 267 3.46 8.36 2.08
CA THR A 267 4.47 9.32 1.62
C THR A 267 4.69 9.27 0.12
N ALA A 268 4.79 8.07 -0.48
CA ALA A 268 4.92 7.89 -1.92
C ALA A 268 3.74 8.48 -2.71
N ARG A 269 2.59 8.66 -2.05
CA ARG A 269 1.39 9.26 -2.63
C ARG A 269 1.21 10.74 -2.29
N GLY A 270 2.16 11.36 -1.58
CA GLY A 270 1.98 12.71 -1.08
C GLY A 270 0.79 12.83 -0.12
N TRP A 271 0.35 11.73 0.51
CA TRP A 271 -0.67 11.76 1.55
C TRP A 271 -0.01 11.89 2.92
N GLU A 272 -0.72 12.53 3.86
CA GLU A 272 -0.26 12.63 5.24
C GLU A 272 0.01 11.23 5.82
N SER A 273 1.11 11.10 6.54
CA SER A 273 1.55 9.84 7.13
C SER A 273 1.36 9.83 8.64
N ALA A 274 1.25 8.63 9.23
CA ALA A 274 1.14 8.44 10.67
C ALA A 274 2.46 8.70 11.44
N ILE A 275 3.49 9.25 10.78
CA ILE A 275 4.85 9.38 11.33
C ILE A 275 4.88 10.16 12.64
N ASP A 276 4.00 11.15 12.78
CA ASP A 276 3.90 11.96 13.99
C ASP A 276 3.41 11.16 15.21
N PHE A 277 2.69 10.06 15.01
CA PHE A 277 2.16 9.22 16.09
C PHE A 277 3.01 7.96 16.34
N THR A 278 3.91 7.61 15.44
CA THR A 278 4.88 6.53 15.64
C THR A 278 6.21 7.10 16.12
N LEU A 279 7.04 7.58 15.20
CA LEU A 279 8.34 8.18 15.52
C LEU A 279 8.18 9.50 16.28
N GLY A 280 7.21 10.32 15.90
CA GLY A 280 6.94 11.60 16.56
C GLY A 280 6.51 11.45 18.02
N TYR A 281 5.93 10.31 18.42
CA TYR A 281 5.65 10.02 19.82
C TYR A 281 6.95 9.97 20.65
N PHE A 282 7.95 9.21 20.21
CA PHE A 282 9.24 9.13 20.93
C PHE A 282 9.97 10.46 20.94
N VAL A 283 9.96 11.21 19.82
CA VAL A 283 10.60 12.54 19.75
C VAL A 283 9.92 13.54 20.71
N ARG A 284 8.59 13.54 20.81
CA ARG A 284 7.85 14.39 21.76
C ARG A 284 8.12 13.96 23.19
N ARG A 285 7.99 12.68 23.51
CA ARG A 285 8.23 12.16 24.87
C ARG A 285 9.68 12.37 25.31
N GLY A 286 10.64 12.20 24.41
CA GLY A 286 12.04 12.51 24.69
C GLY A 286 12.21 13.96 25.10
N ARG A 287 11.62 14.90 24.37
CA ARG A 287 11.63 16.34 24.73
C ARG A 287 11.04 16.60 26.11
N ASP A 288 9.86 16.05 26.41
CA ASP A 288 9.19 16.25 27.70
C ASP A 288 10.00 15.70 28.88
N LEU A 289 10.82 14.67 28.62
CA LEU A 289 11.66 14.00 29.62
C LEU A 289 13.10 14.52 29.65
N GLY A 290 13.45 15.50 28.82
CA GLY A 290 14.82 16.02 28.71
C GLY A 290 15.81 15.04 28.05
N VAL A 291 15.33 14.15 27.19
CA VAL A 291 16.12 13.20 26.40
C VAL A 291 16.29 13.70 24.98
N GLU A 292 17.54 13.86 24.54
CA GLU A 292 17.85 14.27 23.18
C GLU A 292 17.75 13.11 22.20
N CYS A 293 16.68 13.08 21.41
CA CYS A 293 16.46 12.07 20.35
C CYS A 293 16.87 12.64 18.99
N MET A 294 18.17 12.85 18.76
CA MET A 294 18.67 13.56 17.58
C MET A 294 18.52 12.73 16.30
N THR A 295 18.80 11.43 16.37
CA THR A 295 18.71 10.52 15.23
C THR A 295 17.26 10.37 14.79
N MET A 296 16.36 10.08 15.73
CA MET A 296 14.92 10.00 15.48
C MET A 296 14.37 11.29 14.90
N ARG A 297 14.77 12.45 15.45
CA ARG A 297 14.34 13.75 14.93
C ARG A 297 14.80 13.99 13.50
N THR A 298 16.06 13.69 13.21
CA THR A 298 16.64 13.87 11.86
C THR A 298 15.92 12.99 10.85
N VAL A 299 15.70 11.71 11.17
CA VAL A 299 14.96 10.78 10.32
C VAL A 299 13.51 11.23 10.09
N MET A 300 12.84 11.73 11.14
CA MET A 300 11.50 12.30 11.02
C MET A 300 11.48 13.49 10.05
N MET A 301 12.46 14.40 10.15
CA MET A 301 12.56 15.56 9.26
C MET A 301 12.83 15.15 7.82
N MET A 302 13.66 14.14 7.57
CA MET A 302 13.88 13.62 6.21
C MET A 302 12.58 13.12 5.56
N ILE A 303 11.73 12.43 6.32
CA ILE A 303 10.43 11.96 5.81
C ILE A 303 9.49 13.12 5.54
N LYS A 304 9.42 14.09 6.46
CA LYS A 304 8.59 15.28 6.25
C LYS A 304 9.04 16.08 5.02
N ALA A 305 10.35 16.24 4.84
CA ALA A 305 10.92 16.89 3.65
C ALA A 305 10.57 16.12 2.37
N LYS A 306 10.74 14.79 2.37
CA LYS A 306 10.38 13.92 1.25
C LYS A 306 8.89 13.99 0.92
N HIS A 307 8.04 13.94 1.93
CA HIS A 307 6.59 14.09 1.77
C HIS A 307 6.23 15.45 1.15
N ALA A 308 6.80 16.54 1.66
CA ALA A 308 6.56 17.89 1.14
C ALA A 308 6.98 18.03 -0.34
N GLU A 309 8.11 17.44 -0.73
CA GLU A 309 8.57 17.41 -2.12
C GLU A 309 7.61 16.65 -3.04
N ILE A 310 7.20 15.45 -2.65
CA ILE A 310 6.27 14.62 -3.43
C ILE A 310 4.90 15.30 -3.55
N TYR A 311 4.42 15.89 -2.45
CA TYR A 311 3.17 16.64 -2.44
C TYR A 311 3.24 17.84 -3.40
N ARG A 312 4.33 18.61 -3.37
CA ARG A 312 4.50 19.77 -4.27
C ARG A 312 4.48 19.35 -5.74
N ARG A 313 5.24 18.33 -6.12
CA ARG A 313 5.25 17.79 -7.50
C ARG A 313 3.86 17.38 -7.95
N ARG A 314 3.11 16.66 -7.11
CA ARG A 314 1.73 16.28 -7.40
C ARG A 314 0.80 17.49 -7.55
N MET A 315 0.96 18.51 -6.72
CA MET A 315 0.15 19.73 -6.80
C MET A 315 0.45 20.56 -8.07
N GLU A 316 1.67 20.49 -8.59
CA GLU A 316 2.05 21.09 -9.88
C GLU A 316 1.48 20.32 -11.07
N GLU A 317 1.33 19.00 -10.95
CA GLU A 317 0.73 18.12 -11.96
C GLU A 317 -0.78 18.28 -12.09
N ILE A 318 -1.46 18.85 -11.09
CA ILE A 318 -2.91 19.11 -11.17
C ILE A 318 -3.13 20.31 -12.10
N PRO A 319 -3.74 20.12 -13.29
CA PRO A 319 -4.06 21.24 -14.17
C PRO A 319 -5.14 22.11 -13.52
N VAL A 320 -4.89 23.41 -13.46
CA VAL A 320 -5.86 24.40 -13.01
C VAL A 320 -6.63 24.88 -14.23
N VAL A 321 -7.95 24.91 -14.13
CA VAL A 321 -8.78 25.52 -15.16
C VAL A 321 -8.66 27.04 -15.01
N PHE A 322 -8.02 27.67 -15.98
CA PHE A 322 -7.99 29.12 -16.12
C PHE A 322 -8.68 29.47 -17.45
N ASP A 323 -9.78 30.22 -17.38
CA ASP A 323 -10.55 30.67 -18.55
C ASP A 323 -10.93 29.55 -19.54
N GLY A 324 -11.40 28.42 -19.01
CA GLY A 324 -11.83 27.27 -19.83
C GLY A 324 -10.69 26.40 -20.39
N ALA A 325 -9.42 26.76 -20.18
CA ALA A 325 -8.26 25.97 -20.57
C ALA A 325 -7.57 25.32 -19.35
N LEU A 326 -7.13 24.07 -19.51
CA LEU A 326 -6.35 23.34 -18.50
C LEU A 326 -4.89 23.82 -18.56
N VAL A 327 -4.44 24.56 -17.55
CA VAL A 327 -3.06 25.07 -17.45
C VAL A 327 -2.36 24.39 -16.26
N PRO A 328 -1.18 23.76 -16.44
CA PRO A 328 -0.41 23.23 -15.32
C PRO A 328 0.06 24.38 -14.41
N ARG A 329 -0.06 24.18 -13.09
CA ARG A 329 0.10 25.23 -12.07
C ARG A 329 1.52 25.80 -11.94
N GLY A 330 2.51 25.18 -12.60
CA GLY A 330 3.93 25.55 -12.57
C GLY A 330 4.44 26.41 -13.74
N GLY A 331 3.58 26.83 -14.67
CA GLY A 331 3.96 27.79 -15.70
C GLY A 331 4.18 29.18 -15.10
N ARG A 332 5.42 29.69 -15.08
CA ARG A 332 5.66 31.12 -14.79
C ARG A 332 4.87 31.95 -15.80
N ILE A 333 3.82 32.62 -15.34
CA ILE A 333 3.22 33.72 -16.07
C ILE A 333 4.25 34.84 -16.00
N VAL A 334 4.98 35.05 -17.10
CA VAL A 334 5.81 36.24 -17.27
C VAL A 334 4.83 37.40 -17.41
N GLU A 335 4.60 38.14 -16.32
CA GLU A 335 3.90 39.42 -16.39
C GLU A 335 4.74 40.39 -17.23
N GLY A 336 4.43 40.44 -18.53
CA GLY A 336 4.92 41.46 -19.43
C GLY A 336 4.30 42.80 -19.06
N ARG A 337 5.07 43.62 -18.32
CA ARG A 337 4.82 45.06 -18.23
C ARG A 337 5.08 45.64 -19.63
N GLY A 338 4.03 46.19 -20.23
CA GLY A 338 3.92 46.39 -21.67
C GLY A 338 4.98 47.28 -22.31
N ASP A 339 5.19 47.05 -23.60
CA ASP A 339 5.14 48.13 -24.58
C ASP A 339 4.72 47.56 -25.96
N ALA A 340 4.10 48.42 -26.76
CA ALA A 340 3.49 48.09 -28.03
C ALA A 340 4.51 47.59 -29.08
N GLY A 341 4.14 46.56 -29.84
CA GLY A 341 4.90 46.13 -31.01
C GLY A 341 4.50 44.73 -31.47
N GLY A 342 3.60 44.65 -32.45
CA GLY A 342 3.24 43.38 -33.09
C GLY A 342 4.42 42.76 -33.82
N GLY A 343 4.60 41.44 -33.64
CA GLY A 343 5.54 40.65 -34.41
C GLY A 343 6.07 39.44 -33.64
N ALA A 344 5.67 38.24 -34.09
CA ALA A 344 6.29 36.94 -33.82
C ALA A 344 6.32 36.47 -32.35
N ALA A 345 5.29 35.72 -31.95
CA ALA A 345 5.33 34.82 -30.80
C ALA A 345 4.83 33.42 -31.22
N GLU A 346 5.52 32.83 -32.18
CA GLU A 346 5.62 31.37 -32.32
C GLU A 346 7.10 31.02 -32.06
N ASP A 347 7.36 29.84 -31.51
CA ASP A 347 8.70 29.23 -31.32
C ASP A 347 9.48 29.46 -30.01
N TYR A 348 8.85 29.26 -28.83
CA TYR A 348 9.62 29.00 -27.59
C TYR A 348 9.11 27.82 -26.73
N TRP A 349 8.27 26.94 -27.26
CA TRP A 349 7.80 25.74 -26.56
C TRP A 349 8.06 24.44 -27.32
N THR A 350 9.31 24.18 -27.70
CA THR A 350 9.74 22.85 -28.14
C THR A 350 11.26 22.71 -27.97
N SER A 351 11.72 22.60 -26.72
CA SER A 351 13.04 22.01 -26.46
C SER A 351 12.91 20.48 -26.53
N PRO A 352 13.51 19.78 -27.51
CA PRO A 352 13.35 18.32 -27.71
C PRO A 352 13.82 17.47 -26.52
N SER A 353 14.69 18.03 -25.68
CA SER A 353 15.32 17.32 -24.56
C SER A 353 14.33 16.84 -23.50
N MET A 354 13.31 17.63 -23.12
CA MET A 354 12.37 17.23 -22.06
C MET A 354 11.35 16.18 -22.51
N ALA A 355 10.99 16.17 -23.80
CA ALA A 355 10.12 15.15 -24.36
C ALA A 355 10.86 13.81 -24.52
N GLU A 356 12.14 13.85 -24.90
CA GLU A 356 13.01 12.68 -24.95
C GLU A 356 13.32 12.14 -23.55
N GLU A 357 13.50 13.01 -22.56
CA GLU A 357 13.76 12.62 -21.17
C GLU A 357 12.52 12.02 -20.51
N LYS A 358 11.31 12.54 -20.79
CA LYS A 358 10.04 11.92 -20.39
C LYS A 358 9.81 10.57 -21.06
N LYS A 359 10.15 10.43 -22.35
CA LYS A 359 10.08 9.16 -23.07
C LYS A 359 11.05 8.13 -22.49
N ARG A 360 12.29 8.55 -22.16
CA ARG A 360 13.28 7.69 -21.47
C ARG A 360 12.82 7.26 -20.10
N ALA A 361 12.32 8.18 -19.27
CA ALA A 361 11.82 7.84 -17.95
C ALA A 361 10.61 6.89 -18.01
N ALA A 362 9.69 7.10 -18.96
CA ALA A 362 8.57 6.19 -19.17
C ALA A 362 9.04 4.80 -19.64
N GLN A 363 10.02 4.75 -20.53
CA GLN A 363 10.59 3.51 -21.05
C GLN A 363 11.36 2.73 -19.97
N GLU A 364 12.15 3.40 -19.14
CA GLU A 364 12.82 2.80 -17.97
C GLU A 364 11.82 2.24 -16.96
N THR A 365 10.73 2.97 -16.67
CA THR A 365 9.69 2.45 -15.77
C THR A 365 8.95 1.25 -16.35
N ALA A 366 8.70 1.23 -17.67
CA ALA A 366 8.07 0.11 -18.35
C ALA A 366 8.98 -1.13 -18.37
N GLU A 367 10.29 -0.94 -18.58
CA GLU A 367 11.28 -2.02 -18.53
C GLU A 367 11.41 -2.63 -17.13
N VAL A 368 11.38 -1.81 -16.06
CA VAL A 368 11.41 -2.30 -14.68
C VAL A 368 10.14 -3.09 -14.34
N VAL A 369 8.97 -2.63 -14.79
CA VAL A 369 7.70 -3.34 -14.59
C VAL A 369 7.69 -4.67 -15.36
N ALA A 370 8.12 -4.66 -16.63
CA ALA A 370 8.22 -5.87 -17.44
C ALA A 370 9.21 -6.90 -16.86
N ALA A 371 10.36 -6.43 -16.35
CA ALA A 371 11.33 -7.29 -15.68
C ALA A 371 10.78 -7.89 -14.37
N PHE A 372 9.93 -7.16 -13.65
CA PHE A 372 9.25 -7.67 -12.46
C PHE A 372 8.22 -8.75 -12.82
N GLU A 373 7.43 -8.52 -13.88
CA GLU A 373 6.45 -9.48 -14.39
C GLU A 373 7.10 -10.76 -14.93
N GLU A 374 8.23 -10.67 -15.64
CA GLU A 374 9.00 -11.86 -16.06
C GLU A 374 9.54 -12.63 -14.86
N ARG A 375 10.02 -11.93 -13.83
CA ARG A 375 10.56 -12.57 -12.63
C ARG A 375 9.48 -13.33 -11.85
N ASP A 376 8.26 -12.78 -11.79
CA ASP A 376 7.11 -13.46 -11.19
C ASP A 376 6.66 -14.66 -12.03
N LYS A 377 6.69 -14.58 -13.36
CA LYS A 377 6.42 -15.73 -14.25
C LYS A 377 7.44 -16.86 -14.05
N LEU A 378 8.73 -16.54 -14.03
CA LEU A 378 9.80 -17.50 -13.77
C LEU A 378 9.68 -18.13 -12.39
N ARG A 379 9.27 -17.36 -11.38
CA ARG A 379 9.02 -17.88 -10.03
C ARG A 379 7.87 -18.89 -10.04
N LEU A 380 6.78 -18.57 -10.71
CA LEU A 380 5.62 -19.46 -10.83
C LEU A 380 5.95 -20.74 -11.61
N GLU A 381 6.81 -20.64 -12.62
CA GLU A 381 7.27 -21.78 -13.41
C GLU A 381 8.26 -22.66 -12.64
N GLN A 382 9.14 -22.06 -11.81
CA GLN A 382 9.97 -22.80 -10.87
C GLN A 382 9.14 -23.51 -9.79
N GLU A 383 8.11 -22.85 -9.25
CA GLU A 383 7.18 -23.45 -8.28
C GLU A 383 6.43 -24.64 -8.90
N ARG A 384 6.00 -24.54 -10.17
CA ARG A 384 5.40 -25.68 -10.90
C ARG A 384 6.38 -26.82 -11.13
N ARG A 385 7.61 -26.53 -11.54
CA ARG A 385 8.63 -27.58 -11.73
C ARG A 385 9.00 -28.30 -10.43
N LEU A 386 8.99 -27.59 -9.30
CA LEU A 386 9.19 -28.21 -7.99
C LEU A 386 8.00 -29.10 -7.62
N GLN A 387 6.77 -28.67 -7.91
CA GLN A 387 5.58 -29.51 -7.73
C GLN A 387 5.61 -30.76 -8.63
N ASP A 388 5.97 -30.62 -9.91
CA ASP A 388 6.09 -31.77 -10.82
C ASP A 388 7.19 -32.74 -10.36
N GLN A 389 8.30 -32.23 -9.81
CA GLN A 389 9.36 -33.06 -9.22
C GLN A 389 8.94 -33.78 -7.94
N ASP A 390 8.15 -33.12 -7.08
CA ASP A 390 7.62 -33.72 -5.86
C ASP A 390 6.58 -34.82 -6.20
N ASP A 391 5.76 -34.61 -7.24
CA ASP A 391 4.80 -35.59 -7.75
C ASP A 391 5.52 -36.80 -8.40
N ASP A 392 6.60 -36.59 -9.16
CA ASP A 392 7.43 -37.66 -9.73
C ASP A 392 8.15 -38.50 -8.64
N ILE A 393 8.53 -37.87 -7.52
CA ILE A 393 9.14 -38.55 -6.37
C ILE A 393 8.08 -39.37 -5.60
N GLU A 394 6.86 -38.84 -5.43
CA GLU A 394 5.76 -39.60 -4.83
C GLU A 394 5.34 -40.80 -5.69
N ASP A 395 5.27 -40.66 -7.03
CA ASP A 395 4.93 -41.77 -7.93
C ASP A 395 6.03 -42.84 -8.01
N ALA A 396 7.31 -42.45 -7.89
CA ALA A 396 8.43 -43.41 -7.79
C ALA A 396 8.43 -44.20 -6.47
N LEU A 397 7.87 -43.64 -5.39
CA LEU A 397 7.69 -44.31 -4.09
C LEU A 397 6.41 -45.15 -3.99
N ALA A 398 5.46 -44.96 -4.92
CA ALA A 398 4.17 -45.65 -4.97
C ALA A 398 4.14 -46.90 -5.87
N ALA A 399 5.24 -47.26 -6.55
CA ALA A 399 5.28 -48.45 -7.40
C ALA A 399 5.29 -49.76 -6.57
N PRO A 400 4.36 -50.71 -6.82
CA PRO A 400 4.29 -51.96 -6.08
C PRO A 400 5.42 -52.93 -6.51
N SER A 401 6.17 -53.41 -5.52
CA SER A 401 7.10 -54.52 -5.66
C SER A 401 6.34 -55.80 -6.00
N SER A 402 6.42 -56.23 -7.26
CA SER A 402 5.99 -57.57 -7.67
C SER A 402 7.04 -58.60 -7.22
N SER A 403 6.66 -59.40 -6.22
CA SER A 403 7.34 -60.61 -5.82
C SER A 403 7.30 -61.68 -6.91
N SER A 404 8.44 -62.29 -7.22
CA SER A 404 8.50 -63.65 -7.76
C SER A 404 9.52 -64.47 -7.00
N SER A 405 9.01 -65.38 -6.18
CA SER A 405 9.72 -66.46 -5.51
C SER A 405 9.98 -67.63 -6.47
N SER A 406 11.19 -68.19 -6.46
CA SER A 406 11.41 -69.60 -6.81
C SER A 406 12.73 -70.13 -6.22
N SER A 407 12.64 -71.36 -5.71
CA SER A 407 13.47 -72.05 -4.73
C SER A 407 14.73 -72.77 -5.26
N SER A 408 15.56 -73.20 -4.29
CA SER A 408 16.59 -74.27 -4.31
C SER A 408 17.95 -73.89 -4.95
N ASN A 409 19.13 -74.22 -4.41
CA ASN A 409 19.54 -75.45 -3.72
C ASN A 409 20.90 -75.28 -2.98
N HIS A 410 21.10 -76.03 -1.88
CA HIS A 410 22.35 -76.66 -1.37
C HIS A 410 23.72 -75.94 -1.31
N GLY A 411 24.22 -75.77 -0.08
CA GLY A 411 25.46 -76.42 0.42
C GLY A 411 26.82 -75.74 0.19
N GLY A 412 27.59 -75.52 1.26
CA GLY A 412 29.05 -75.37 1.16
C GLY A 412 29.70 -74.48 2.22
N GLN A 413 30.41 -75.11 3.16
CA GLN A 413 31.33 -74.51 4.13
C GLN A 413 32.50 -73.76 3.47
N GLY A 414 33.08 -72.80 4.20
CA GLY A 414 34.54 -72.63 4.17
C GLY A 414 35.11 -71.21 4.13
N HIS A 415 35.66 -70.80 5.28
CA HIS A 415 36.95 -70.11 5.46
C HIS A 415 37.17 -68.68 4.89
N GLY A 416 37.32 -67.75 5.84
CA GLY A 416 38.45 -66.83 6.03
C GLY A 416 39.11 -66.14 4.82
N HIS A 417 39.21 -64.82 4.87
CA HIS A 417 40.47 -64.09 5.11
C HIS A 417 40.29 -62.58 4.96
N ASN A 418 40.66 -61.89 6.04
CA ASN A 418 41.35 -60.61 6.15
C ASN A 418 41.94 -60.00 4.86
N ARG A 419 41.67 -58.70 4.60
CA ARG A 419 42.65 -57.63 4.30
C ARG A 419 41.95 -56.31 3.97
N GLY A 420 42.27 -55.27 4.75
CA GLY A 420 42.06 -53.90 4.31
C GLY A 420 43.10 -53.47 3.27
N ILE A 421 42.82 -52.37 2.57
CA ILE A 421 43.80 -51.44 1.98
C ILE A 421 43.10 -50.08 1.89
N SER A 422 43.72 -49.09 2.53
CA SER A 422 43.54 -47.66 2.32
C SER A 422 44.59 -47.15 1.30
N ILE A 423 44.50 -45.86 0.90
CA ILE A 423 45.50 -45.06 0.15
C ILE A 423 45.29 -45.11 -1.39
N SER A 424 45.25 -44.05 -2.21
CA SER A 424 45.20 -42.58 -2.04
C SER A 424 45.07 -41.90 -3.42
N LYS A 425 44.56 -40.65 -3.42
CA LYS A 425 44.99 -39.45 -4.18
C LYS A 425 45.02 -39.40 -5.73
N ARG A 426 44.47 -38.25 -6.19
CA ARG A 426 44.76 -37.40 -7.38
C ARG A 426 44.08 -37.76 -8.70
N GLY A 427 43.59 -36.71 -9.37
CA GLY A 427 43.32 -36.71 -10.80
C GLY A 427 42.12 -35.88 -11.20
N ASP A 428 42.34 -34.57 -11.37
CA ASP A 428 41.81 -33.69 -12.42
C ASP A 428 40.34 -33.79 -12.89
N ARG A 429 39.65 -32.65 -12.77
CA ARG A 429 38.36 -32.35 -13.41
C ARG A 429 38.55 -32.20 -14.93
N PRO A 430 37.72 -32.83 -15.78
CA PRO A 430 37.59 -32.38 -17.15
C PRO A 430 36.53 -31.27 -17.25
N ARG A 431 36.95 -30.22 -17.93
CA ARG A 431 36.18 -29.07 -18.39
C ARG A 431 35.31 -29.54 -19.58
N TYR A 432 33.99 -29.50 -19.44
CA TYR A 432 33.09 -29.70 -20.57
C TYR A 432 32.93 -28.39 -21.33
N GLU A 433 33.58 -28.31 -22.48
CA GLU A 433 33.19 -27.44 -23.59
C GLU A 433 32.03 -28.13 -24.32
N GLN A 434 30.87 -27.48 -24.39
CA GLN A 434 29.79 -27.86 -25.31
C GLN A 434 29.61 -26.75 -26.32
N SER A 435 30.04 -27.07 -27.55
CA SER A 435 29.79 -26.37 -28.79
C SER A 435 28.32 -26.54 -29.20
N HIS A 436 27.56 -25.45 -29.17
CA HIS A 436 26.27 -25.39 -29.85
C HIS A 436 26.50 -24.94 -31.30
N HIS A 437 26.30 -25.90 -32.22
CA HIS A 437 26.27 -25.73 -33.66
C HIS A 437 24.92 -25.13 -34.07
N VAL A 438 24.92 -24.00 -34.76
CA VAL A 438 23.73 -23.34 -35.35
C VAL A 438 23.51 -23.91 -36.74
N PRO A 439 22.30 -24.38 -37.11
CA PRO A 439 22.03 -24.84 -38.47
C PRO A 439 21.84 -23.63 -39.39
N SER A 440 22.76 -23.46 -40.34
CA SER A 440 22.64 -22.51 -41.44
C SER A 440 21.55 -22.99 -42.40
N GLY A 441 20.38 -22.35 -42.35
CA GLY A 441 19.41 -22.43 -43.44
C GLY A 441 19.88 -21.52 -44.57
N GLU A 442 20.38 -22.11 -45.65
CA GLU A 442 20.56 -21.40 -46.91
C GLU A 442 19.16 -21.04 -47.45
N MET A 443 18.83 -19.75 -47.39
CA MET A 443 17.74 -19.16 -48.18
C MET A 443 18.30 -18.92 -49.58
N ASP A 444 17.68 -19.51 -50.60
CA ASP A 444 18.08 -19.36 -52.00
C ASP A 444 18.15 -17.88 -52.40
N ASP A 445 19.20 -17.49 -53.15
CA ASP A 445 19.42 -16.13 -53.67
C ASP A 445 18.21 -15.56 -54.44
N ALA A 446 17.33 -16.43 -54.95
CA ALA A 446 16.09 -16.07 -55.61
C ALA A 446 15.02 -15.46 -54.66
N GLU A 447 14.98 -15.86 -53.39
CA GLU A 447 14.06 -15.27 -52.39
C GLU A 447 14.58 -13.91 -51.88
N LEU A 448 15.90 -13.75 -51.76
CA LEU A 448 16.52 -12.47 -51.40
C LEU A 448 16.31 -11.39 -52.47
N ASP A 449 16.33 -11.77 -53.74
CA ASP A 449 16.07 -10.86 -54.84
C ASP A 449 14.58 -10.51 -54.99
N GLN A 450 13.67 -11.43 -54.66
CA GLN A 450 12.24 -11.13 -54.55
C GLN A 450 11.95 -10.16 -53.38
N ILE A 451 12.60 -10.34 -52.24
CA ILE A 451 12.50 -9.43 -51.10
C ILE A 451 13.08 -8.05 -51.44
N ARG A 452 14.19 -7.95 -52.19
CA ARG A 452 14.73 -6.67 -52.68
C ARG A 452 13.78 -5.97 -53.65
N GLN A 453 13.19 -6.70 -54.60
CA GLN A 453 12.24 -6.13 -55.55
C GLN A 453 10.94 -5.66 -54.87
N ALA A 454 10.43 -6.40 -53.89
CA ALA A 454 9.29 -5.99 -53.08
C ALA A 454 9.59 -4.74 -52.24
N ARG A 455 10.78 -4.66 -51.64
CA ARG A 455 11.22 -3.47 -50.88
C ARG A 455 11.47 -2.26 -51.77
N LEU A 456 11.93 -2.46 -53.00
CA LEU A 456 12.18 -1.39 -53.97
C LEU A 456 10.86 -0.87 -54.60
N ALA A 457 9.84 -1.72 -54.73
CA ALA A 457 8.48 -1.32 -55.10
C ALA A 457 7.79 -0.55 -53.96
N GLN A 458 7.96 -0.98 -52.71
CA GLN A 458 7.47 -0.26 -51.52
C GLN A 458 8.21 1.07 -51.31
N LEU A 459 9.51 1.14 -51.64
CA LEU A 459 10.24 2.40 -51.63
C LEU A 459 9.86 3.30 -52.81
N LYS A 460 9.52 2.77 -53.99
CA LYS A 460 9.00 3.59 -55.12
C LYS A 460 7.61 4.15 -54.85
N SER A 461 6.75 3.45 -54.10
CA SER A 461 5.48 4.03 -53.63
C SER A 461 5.68 5.05 -52.50
N GLN A 462 6.83 5.02 -51.82
CA GLN A 462 7.17 5.95 -50.73
C GLN A 462 8.12 7.10 -51.14
N SER A 463 8.80 7.02 -52.29
CA SER A 463 9.79 8.02 -52.76
C SER A 463 9.28 8.97 -53.84
N GLY A 464 7.96 8.96 -54.09
CA GLY A 464 7.26 9.96 -54.89
C GLY A 464 6.50 10.99 -54.04
N SER A 465 7.11 11.57 -53.00
CA SER A 465 6.60 12.78 -52.33
C SER A 465 7.68 13.40 -51.45
N GLY A 466 8.67 14.04 -52.09
CA GLY A 466 9.63 14.90 -51.42
C GLY A 466 9.13 16.34 -51.42
N GLY A 467 8.68 16.82 -50.26
CA GLY A 467 8.40 18.24 -50.01
C GLY A 467 7.11 18.48 -49.20
N GLY A 468 7.25 18.86 -47.92
CA GLY A 468 6.15 19.44 -47.11
C GLY A 468 5.78 18.70 -45.82
N THR A 469 6.68 18.70 -44.83
CA THR A 469 6.50 18.05 -43.51
C THR A 469 5.65 18.87 -42.51
N SER A 470 4.54 19.44 -42.98
CA SER A 470 3.51 20.10 -42.14
C SER A 470 2.08 19.73 -42.54
N GLY A 471 1.89 18.92 -43.59
CA GLY A 471 0.57 18.48 -44.06
C GLY A 471 0.11 17.09 -43.57
N GLN A 472 1.04 16.19 -43.22
CA GLN A 472 0.71 14.79 -42.93
C GLN A 472 0.03 14.57 -41.57
N GLU A 473 0.42 15.30 -40.53
CA GLU A 473 -0.30 15.28 -39.24
C GLU A 473 -1.68 15.92 -39.38
N GLN A 474 -1.79 16.98 -40.17
CA GLN A 474 -3.08 17.63 -40.47
C GLN A 474 -4.03 16.71 -41.26
N GLN A 475 -3.49 15.85 -42.13
CA GLN A 475 -4.29 14.93 -42.93
C GLN A 475 -4.73 13.69 -42.13
N ALA A 476 -3.89 13.17 -41.24
CA ALA A 476 -4.26 12.10 -40.31
C ALA A 476 -5.30 12.58 -39.28
N GLN A 477 -5.14 13.79 -38.74
CA GLN A 477 -6.07 14.38 -37.78
C GLN A 477 -7.42 14.73 -38.42
N ARG A 478 -7.43 15.19 -39.68
CA ARG A 478 -8.66 15.36 -40.47
C ARG A 478 -9.35 14.04 -40.77
N GLN A 479 -8.62 12.96 -41.06
CA GLN A 479 -9.21 11.63 -41.25
C GLN A 479 -9.85 11.10 -39.97
N GLN A 480 -9.22 11.30 -38.81
CA GLN A 480 -9.76 10.85 -37.53
C GLN A 480 -10.99 11.67 -37.12
N GLN A 481 -10.98 12.99 -37.32
CA GLN A 481 -12.14 13.85 -37.12
C GLN A 481 -13.31 13.47 -38.03
N GLN A 482 -13.04 13.19 -39.32
CA GLN A 482 -14.07 12.73 -40.26
C GLN A 482 -14.64 11.36 -39.86
N ALA A 483 -13.82 10.45 -39.35
CA ALA A 483 -14.28 9.15 -38.86
C ALA A 483 -15.16 9.29 -37.60
N ASP A 484 -14.80 10.18 -36.68
CA ASP A 484 -15.56 10.44 -35.45
C ASP A 484 -16.86 11.19 -35.73
N GLU A 485 -16.86 12.14 -36.67
CA GLU A 485 -18.07 12.83 -37.14
C GLU A 485 -19.02 11.86 -37.84
N ALA A 486 -18.51 10.97 -38.69
CA ALA A 486 -19.32 9.92 -39.32
C ALA A 486 -19.91 8.95 -38.29
N ARG A 487 -19.13 8.56 -37.28
CA ARG A 487 -19.61 7.72 -36.15
C ARG A 487 -20.72 8.43 -35.37
N LYS A 488 -20.52 9.71 -35.00
CA LYS A 488 -21.52 10.51 -34.27
C LYS A 488 -22.80 10.72 -35.08
N ALA A 489 -22.69 10.98 -36.38
CA ALA A 489 -23.84 11.12 -37.27
C ALA A 489 -24.67 9.83 -37.37
N MET A 490 -24.00 8.67 -37.50
CA MET A 490 -24.68 7.37 -37.48
C MET A 490 -25.38 7.11 -36.14
N LEU A 491 -24.71 7.38 -35.02
CA LEU A 491 -25.29 7.17 -33.68
C LEU A 491 -26.51 8.08 -33.43
N ALA A 492 -26.47 9.34 -33.89
CA ALA A 492 -27.60 10.27 -33.80
C ALA A 492 -28.82 9.80 -34.62
N GLN A 493 -28.61 9.06 -35.72
CA GLN A 493 -29.69 8.50 -36.52
C GLN A 493 -30.35 7.27 -35.84
N ILE A 494 -29.59 6.51 -35.05
CA ILE A 494 -30.00 5.24 -34.43
C ILE A 494 -30.60 5.45 -33.03
N LEU A 495 -30.19 6.48 -32.28
CA LEU A 495 -30.58 6.69 -30.87
C LEU A 495 -31.74 7.68 -30.70
N HIS A 496 -32.57 7.48 -29.68
CA HIS A 496 -33.47 8.51 -29.14
C HIS A 496 -32.65 9.58 -28.37
N PRO A 497 -33.07 10.87 -28.33
CA PRO A 497 -32.37 11.90 -27.56
C PRO A 497 -32.10 11.49 -26.09
N ASP A 498 -33.06 10.85 -25.42
CA ASP A 498 -32.88 10.39 -24.03
C ASP A 498 -31.83 9.28 -23.88
N ALA A 499 -31.70 8.42 -24.90
CA ALA A 499 -30.70 7.35 -24.93
C ALA A 499 -29.29 7.92 -25.20
N ALA A 500 -29.19 8.94 -26.05
CA ALA A 500 -27.94 9.66 -26.30
C ALA A 500 -27.45 10.40 -25.03
N ASP A 501 -28.35 11.07 -24.30
CA ASP A 501 -28.03 11.71 -23.02
C ASP A 501 -27.55 10.69 -21.98
N ARG A 502 -28.19 9.52 -21.91
CA ARG A 502 -27.78 8.44 -21.00
C ARG A 502 -26.38 7.91 -21.34
N LEU A 503 -26.10 7.71 -22.63
CA LEU A 503 -24.79 7.28 -23.11
C LEU A 503 -23.71 8.33 -22.81
N GLY A 504 -24.03 9.62 -22.96
CA GLY A 504 -23.16 10.74 -22.56
C GLY A 504 -22.84 10.74 -21.05
N ARG A 505 -23.84 10.50 -20.19
CA ARG A 505 -23.62 10.35 -18.74
C ARG A 505 -22.73 9.14 -18.40
N ILE A 506 -22.87 8.04 -19.13
CA ILE A 506 -22.02 6.85 -18.94
C ILE A 506 -20.58 7.13 -19.37
N ARG A 507 -20.40 7.84 -20.50
CA ARG A 507 -19.08 8.24 -20.99
C ARG A 507 -18.30 9.07 -19.97
N MET A 508 -18.97 9.96 -19.24
CA MET A 508 -18.36 10.75 -18.16
C MET A 508 -17.84 9.90 -17.00
N VAL A 509 -18.48 8.75 -16.71
CA VAL A 509 -18.09 7.88 -15.59
C VAL A 509 -17.05 6.86 -16.03
N LYS A 510 -17.19 6.28 -17.23
CA LYS A 510 -16.27 5.31 -17.85
C LYS A 510 -16.36 5.34 -19.38
N GLU A 511 -15.39 5.97 -20.03
CA GLU A 511 -15.34 6.09 -21.50
C GLU A 511 -15.27 4.73 -22.22
N ALA A 512 -14.45 3.79 -21.71
CA ALA A 512 -14.32 2.46 -22.30
C ALA A 512 -15.65 1.69 -22.41
N ARG A 513 -16.57 1.89 -21.45
CA ARG A 513 -17.88 1.22 -21.45
C ARG A 513 -18.85 1.87 -22.44
N ALA A 514 -18.76 3.18 -22.65
CA ALA A 514 -19.55 3.86 -23.66
C ALA A 514 -19.11 3.45 -25.07
N ALA A 515 -17.80 3.37 -25.33
CA ALA A 515 -17.24 2.95 -26.61
C ALA A 515 -17.68 1.53 -27.03
N GLU A 516 -17.67 0.57 -26.10
CA GLU A 516 -18.11 -0.81 -26.34
C GLU A 516 -19.59 -0.89 -26.74
N VAL A 517 -20.44 -0.07 -26.12
CA VAL A 517 -21.87 0.02 -26.44
C VAL A 517 -22.08 0.73 -27.78
N GLU A 518 -21.33 1.80 -28.07
CA GLU A 518 -21.33 2.50 -29.37
C GLU A 518 -20.95 1.56 -30.52
N ASP A 519 -19.86 0.81 -30.37
CA ASP A 519 -19.38 -0.14 -31.38
C ASP A 519 -20.39 -1.28 -31.59
N ARG A 520 -21.01 -1.79 -30.52
CA ARG A 520 -22.04 -2.82 -30.62
C ARG A 520 -23.28 -2.31 -31.36
N LEU A 521 -23.72 -1.09 -31.08
CA LEU A 521 -24.86 -0.46 -31.77
C LEU A 521 -24.55 -0.20 -33.26
N LEU A 522 -23.33 0.23 -33.59
CA LEU A 522 -22.90 0.41 -34.98
C LEU A 522 -22.88 -0.91 -35.75
N VAL A 523 -22.43 -2.01 -35.12
CA VAL A 523 -22.47 -3.35 -35.74
C VAL A 523 -23.91 -3.80 -35.99
N LEU A 524 -24.82 -3.59 -35.03
CA LEU A 524 -26.24 -3.95 -35.18
C LEU A 524 -26.95 -3.10 -36.24
N ALA A 525 -26.58 -1.82 -36.37
CA ALA A 525 -27.09 -0.93 -37.40
C ALA A 525 -26.61 -1.30 -38.80
N ARG A 526 -25.30 -1.59 -38.97
CA ARG A 526 -24.73 -2.05 -40.24
C ARG A 526 -25.29 -3.41 -40.67
N ALA A 527 -25.62 -4.28 -39.71
CA ALA A 527 -26.27 -5.56 -39.97
C ALA A 527 -27.78 -5.44 -40.29
N GLY A 528 -28.36 -4.23 -40.32
CA GLY A 528 -29.78 -4.01 -40.64
C GLY A 528 -30.76 -4.61 -39.64
N ARG A 529 -30.29 -4.95 -38.42
CA ARG A 529 -31.12 -5.60 -37.38
C ARG A 529 -31.92 -4.60 -36.53
N LEU A 530 -31.59 -3.32 -36.59
CA LEU A 530 -32.32 -2.25 -35.90
C LEU A 530 -33.41 -1.70 -36.83
N ARG A 531 -34.66 -2.13 -36.62
CA ARG A 531 -35.82 -1.63 -37.37
C ARG A 531 -36.40 -0.33 -36.80
N GLU A 532 -36.06 -0.01 -35.54
CA GLU A 532 -36.56 1.15 -34.81
C GLU A 532 -35.41 1.86 -34.07
N LYS A 533 -35.61 3.15 -33.74
CA LYS A 533 -34.65 3.93 -32.95
C LYS A 533 -34.52 3.34 -31.54
N VAL A 534 -33.30 3.22 -31.05
CA VAL A 534 -33.00 2.60 -29.75
C VAL A 534 -33.43 3.53 -28.62
N THR A 535 -34.31 3.04 -27.76
CA THR A 535 -34.80 3.75 -26.56
C THR A 535 -33.85 3.58 -25.37
N GLU A 536 -34.00 4.40 -24.33
CA GLU A 536 -33.19 4.30 -23.11
C GLU A 536 -33.34 2.93 -22.42
N GLU A 537 -34.53 2.32 -22.48
CA GLU A 537 -34.81 1.01 -21.89
C GLU A 537 -34.05 -0.12 -22.60
N GLN A 538 -34.00 -0.07 -23.93
CA GLN A 538 -33.21 -1.01 -24.74
C GLN A 538 -31.71 -0.83 -24.50
N LEU A 539 -31.24 0.41 -24.34
CA LEU A 539 -29.85 0.72 -23.97
C LEU A 539 -29.48 0.15 -22.59
N LYS A 540 -30.40 0.23 -21.61
CA LYS A 540 -30.22 -0.39 -20.28
C LYS A 540 -30.15 -1.91 -20.38
N GLY A 541 -30.98 -2.53 -21.22
CA GLY A 541 -30.92 -3.98 -21.49
C GLY A 541 -29.55 -4.42 -22.01
N LEU A 542 -29.02 -3.75 -23.04
CA LEU A 542 -27.70 -4.02 -23.59
C LEU A 542 -26.57 -3.85 -22.56
N LEU A 543 -26.69 -2.85 -21.69
CA LEU A 543 -25.72 -2.60 -20.61
C LEU A 543 -25.73 -3.68 -19.52
N SER A 544 -26.89 -4.29 -19.27
CA SER A 544 -27.05 -5.41 -18.33
C SER A 544 -26.51 -6.70 -18.95
N GLU A 545 -26.81 -6.98 -20.21
CA GLU A 545 -26.28 -8.14 -20.94
C GLU A 545 -24.74 -8.12 -21.00
N LEU A 546 -24.13 -6.96 -21.28
CA LEU A 546 -22.67 -6.80 -21.26
C LEU A 546 -22.06 -6.95 -19.85
N ALA A 547 -22.83 -6.64 -18.80
CA ALA A 547 -22.40 -6.87 -17.42
C ALA A 547 -22.47 -8.35 -17.05
N GLU A 548 -23.51 -9.07 -17.50
CA GLU A 548 -23.72 -10.50 -17.26
C GLU A 548 -22.75 -11.38 -18.07
N SER A 549 -22.40 -10.98 -19.29
CA SER A 549 -21.43 -11.72 -20.11
C SER A 549 -20.03 -11.71 -19.48
N ARG A 550 -19.60 -10.58 -18.89
CA ARG A 550 -18.34 -10.50 -18.16
C ARG A 550 -18.34 -11.31 -16.88
N SER A 551 -19.43 -11.28 -16.10
CA SER A 551 -19.49 -12.07 -14.86
C SER A 551 -19.47 -13.58 -15.13
N ARG A 552 -20.09 -14.04 -16.22
CA ARG A 552 -20.06 -15.47 -16.62
C ARG A 552 -18.70 -15.93 -17.12
N GLU A 553 -17.93 -15.05 -17.75
CA GLU A 553 -16.57 -15.34 -18.23
C GLU A 553 -15.57 -15.41 -17.05
N GLU A 554 -15.80 -14.63 -15.99
CA GLU A 554 -15.03 -14.66 -14.74
C GLU A 554 -15.38 -15.84 -13.80
N GLU A 555 -16.56 -16.45 -13.92
CA GLU A 555 -17.05 -17.52 -13.01
C GLU A 555 -16.72 -18.96 -13.45
N ARG A 556 -16.18 -19.18 -14.66
CA ARG A 556 -15.91 -20.53 -15.18
C ARG A 556 -14.51 -21.03 -14.83
N ILE A 557 -14.27 -21.29 -13.54
CA ILE A 557 -13.08 -22.03 -13.06
C ILE A 557 -13.53 -23.32 -12.36
N VAL A 558 -13.02 -24.44 -12.86
CA VAL A 558 -13.32 -25.82 -12.46
C VAL A 558 -12.85 -26.09 -11.03
N VAL A 559 -13.79 -26.32 -10.12
CA VAL A 559 -13.52 -26.70 -8.73
C VAL A 559 -13.35 -28.23 -8.64
N SER A 560 -12.12 -28.70 -8.44
CA SER A 560 -11.86 -30.08 -7.99
C SER A 560 -11.88 -30.11 -6.46
N ARG A 561 -12.87 -30.80 -5.88
CA ARG A 561 -12.94 -31.07 -4.43
C ARG A 561 -12.05 -32.26 -4.08
N ARG A 562 -11.00 -32.05 -3.29
CA ARG A 562 -10.44 -33.12 -2.43
C ARG A 562 -11.06 -33.05 -1.03
N LYS A 563 -11.59 -34.21 -0.60
CA LYS A 563 -12.08 -34.55 0.74
C LYS A 563 -10.92 -34.55 1.74
N GLY A 564 -11.19 -34.13 2.98
CA GLY A 564 -10.22 -34.13 4.08
C GLY A 564 -10.12 -35.45 4.85
N TRP A 565 -9.06 -35.52 5.67
CA TRP A 565 -8.75 -36.31 6.88
C TRP A 565 -7.60 -35.52 7.55
N GLY A 566 -7.35 -35.43 8.85
CA GLY A 566 -7.73 -36.18 10.04
C GLY A 566 -6.65 -35.88 11.08
N GLU A 567 -7.00 -35.94 12.35
CA GLU A 567 -6.26 -35.53 13.55
C GLU A 567 -4.87 -36.19 13.74
N GLY A 568 -3.99 -35.52 14.50
CA GLY A 568 -2.70 -36.04 14.95
C GLY A 568 -1.89 -34.97 15.69
N GLU A 569 -2.23 -34.80 16.97
CA GLU A 569 -1.43 -34.35 18.11
C GLU A 569 -0.01 -33.81 17.85
N ASP A 570 0.21 -32.54 18.18
CA ASP A 570 1.45 -32.02 18.79
C ASP A 570 1.08 -30.77 19.61
N GLU A 571 0.61 -31.02 20.82
CA GLU A 571 0.56 -30.03 21.91
C GLU A 571 1.99 -29.73 22.40
N ASP A 572 2.15 -28.54 22.98
CA ASP A 572 3.29 -28.10 23.81
C ASP A 572 4.56 -27.59 23.13
N LEU A 573 4.52 -26.35 22.63
CA LEU A 573 5.63 -25.42 22.92
C LEU A 573 5.16 -23.96 23.11
N LEU A 574 5.10 -23.63 24.39
CA LEU A 574 4.60 -22.42 25.04
C LEU A 574 5.23 -21.09 24.57
N ASP A 575 4.35 -20.12 24.36
CA ASP A 575 4.34 -18.76 24.94
C ASP A 575 5.67 -18.19 25.48
N LEU A 576 6.20 -17.16 24.79
CA LEU A 576 6.98 -16.06 25.38
C LEU A 576 6.86 -14.74 24.58
#